data_AF-A0A7R7RPT8-F1
#
_entry.id   AF-A0A7R7RPT8-F1
#
_cell.length_a   1.000
_cell.length_b   1.000
_cell.length_c   1.000
_cell.angle_alpha   90.00
_cell.angle_beta   90.00
_cell.angle_gamma   90.00
#
_symmetry.space_group_name_H-M   'P 1'
#
loop_
_entity.id
_entity.type
_entity.pdbx_description
1 polymer ?
#
loop_
_entity_poly.entity_id
_entity_poly.type
_entity_poly.pdbx_seq_one_letter_code
_entity_poly.pdbx_strand_id
1 'polypeptide(L)'
;MTVADRDMRSPFLDTRSAYLDLLRRNLTRYGSDELVPVGWDRLGRPLFSTRNLMLVRKRPFNEHARKLGLDWPADALTMIGMQRLTSLQRCVETVLTEDVPGDLVECGVWRGGASILMRAVLSAYGDEKRSVWLCDSFEGVPPPDAAHYEADKGINLHRAAGVLAVSEAQVRANFEHYGLLDDRVRFVPGWFKDTLQDAPIESISVLRLDGDLYESTIQALDALYPRLSSGGYCIIDDYRAIDACRQAVADYRTAHGVTAEIEEIDGTGVLWRKP
;
A
#
# COMPACT_ATOMS: atom_id res chain seq x y z
N MET A 1 5.44 28.84 -42.23
CA MET A 1 5.09 28.85 -40.81
C MET A 1 3.91 27.91 -40.63
N THR A 2 4.19 26.66 -40.26
CA THR A 2 3.19 25.69 -39.80
C THR A 2 3.85 24.78 -38.78
N VAL A 3 3.09 24.57 -37.71
CA VAL A 3 3.39 23.92 -36.44
C VAL A 3 3.70 22.44 -36.66
N ALA A 4 4.97 22.06 -36.72
CA ALA A 4 5.40 20.66 -36.71
C ALA A 4 6.88 20.57 -36.30
N ASP A 5 7.21 21.06 -35.09
CA ASP A 5 8.46 20.69 -34.40
C ASP A 5 8.48 21.27 -32.99
N ARG A 6 7.66 20.69 -32.10
CA ARG A 6 7.77 20.88 -30.65
C ARG A 6 7.34 19.62 -29.93
N ASP A 7 8.18 18.59 -29.96
CA ASP A 7 8.37 17.75 -28.77
C ASP A 7 9.68 16.94 -28.88
N MET A 8 10.80 17.62 -29.03
CA MET A 8 12.07 17.05 -28.55
C MET A 8 12.15 17.33 -27.04
N ARG A 9 11.51 16.46 -26.24
CA ARG A 9 11.68 16.52 -24.78
C ARG A 9 13.12 16.16 -24.45
N SER A 10 13.76 17.17 -23.86
CA SER A 10 15.04 17.15 -23.17
C SER A 10 15.28 15.85 -22.37
N PRO A 11 16.54 15.37 -22.25
CA PRO A 11 16.91 14.22 -21.41
C PRO A 11 16.79 14.49 -19.89
N PHE A 12 16.33 15.67 -19.48
CA PHE A 12 16.02 15.98 -18.09
C PHE A 12 14.61 15.48 -17.74
N LEU A 13 14.52 14.60 -16.73
CA LEU A 13 13.25 14.20 -16.10
C LEU A 13 12.42 15.46 -15.82
N ASP A 14 11.14 15.44 -16.24
CA ASP A 14 10.16 16.44 -15.81
C ASP A 14 10.16 16.53 -14.26
N THR A 15 9.97 17.75 -13.72
CA THR A 15 10.08 18.04 -12.29
C THR A 15 9.15 17.14 -11.47
N ARG A 16 7.95 16.87 -11.99
CA ARG A 16 7.00 15.93 -11.40
C ARG A 16 7.59 14.51 -11.31
N SER A 17 8.12 14.00 -12.41
CA SER A 17 8.73 12.67 -12.45
C SER A 17 9.93 12.55 -11.51
N ALA A 18 10.76 13.60 -11.43
CA ALA A 18 11.88 13.66 -10.50
C ALA A 18 11.42 13.65 -9.03
N TYR A 19 10.37 14.42 -8.70
CA TYR A 19 9.77 14.43 -7.36
C TYR A 19 9.23 13.06 -6.96
N LEU A 20 8.43 12.43 -7.82
CA LEU A 20 7.82 11.13 -7.53
C LEU A 20 8.86 10.00 -7.45
N ASP A 21 9.92 10.04 -8.27
CA ASP A 21 11.02 9.09 -8.14
C ASP A 21 11.77 9.22 -6.81
N LEU A 22 12.12 10.46 -6.43
CA LEU A 22 12.76 10.74 -5.15
C LEU A 22 11.88 10.30 -3.98
N LEU A 23 10.57 10.56 -4.07
CA LEU A 23 9.61 10.16 -3.04
C LEU A 23 9.60 8.64 -2.87
N ARG A 24 9.46 7.86 -3.95
CA ARG A 24 9.48 6.39 -3.87
C ARG A 24 10.78 5.86 -3.24
N ARG A 25 11.93 6.43 -3.61
CA ARG A 25 13.23 6.09 -3.01
C ARG A 25 13.26 6.40 -1.51
N ASN A 26 12.72 7.54 -1.09
CA ASN A 26 12.68 7.91 0.33
C ASN A 26 11.74 7.00 1.12
N LEU A 27 10.52 6.76 0.62
CA LEU A 27 9.52 5.91 1.26
C LEU A 27 10.01 4.48 1.49
N THR A 28 10.83 3.97 0.56
CA THR A 28 11.43 2.63 0.64
C THR A 28 12.85 2.64 1.20
N ARG A 29 13.43 3.79 1.54
CA ARG A 29 14.86 3.93 1.92
C ARG A 29 15.80 3.26 0.90
N TYR A 30 15.48 3.36 -0.39
CA TYR A 30 16.18 2.65 -1.46
C TYR A 30 17.65 3.09 -1.56
N GLY A 31 18.57 2.13 -1.59
CA GLY A 31 20.01 2.37 -1.64
C GLY A 31 20.64 2.75 -0.30
N SER A 32 19.89 2.74 0.80
CA SER A 32 20.39 3.08 2.13
C SER A 32 20.55 1.83 3.01
N ASP A 33 21.69 1.73 3.69
CA ASP A 33 21.86 0.75 4.77
C ASP A 33 20.93 1.06 5.94
N GLU A 34 20.50 0.02 6.65
CA GLU A 34 19.57 0.16 7.78
C GLU A 34 20.26 0.02 9.12
N LEU A 35 19.76 0.75 10.11
CA LEU A 35 20.10 0.56 11.51
C LEU A 35 18.98 -0.21 12.19
N VAL A 36 19.23 -1.50 12.47
CA VAL A 36 18.23 -2.41 13.03
C VAL A 36 18.51 -2.59 14.52
N PRO A 37 17.51 -2.43 15.42
CA PRO A 37 17.72 -2.69 16.83
C PRO A 37 18.21 -4.12 17.10
N VAL A 38 19.19 -4.28 17.99
CA VAL A 38 19.66 -5.62 18.40
C VAL A 38 18.53 -6.33 19.17
N GLY A 39 18.13 -7.53 18.75
CA GLY A 39 17.01 -8.30 19.32
C GLY A 39 15.66 -8.17 18.60
N TRP A 40 15.61 -7.33 17.55
CA TRP A 40 14.42 -7.12 16.73
C TRP A 40 13.90 -8.41 16.06
N ASP A 41 14.79 -9.36 15.75
CA ASP A 41 14.54 -10.59 15.01
C ASP A 41 13.70 -11.64 15.74
N ARG A 42 13.47 -11.49 17.06
CA ARG A 42 12.70 -12.47 17.85
C ARG A 42 11.36 -11.96 18.37
N LEU A 43 11.23 -10.66 18.66
CA LEU A 43 10.08 -10.09 19.39
C LEU A 43 9.77 -8.62 19.01
N GLY A 44 10.48 -8.02 18.04
CA GLY A 44 10.36 -6.59 17.73
C GLY A 44 10.80 -5.66 18.88
N ARG A 45 11.55 -6.17 19.87
CA ARG A 45 12.00 -5.40 21.04
C ARG A 45 13.52 -5.24 21.07
N PRO A 46 14.05 -4.03 21.29
CA PRO A 46 15.49 -3.82 21.48
C PRO A 46 15.97 -4.45 22.80
N LEU A 47 17.05 -5.24 22.75
CA LEU A 47 17.72 -5.82 23.92
C LEU A 47 18.35 -4.75 24.83
N PHE A 48 18.77 -3.62 24.25
CA PHE A 48 19.43 -2.53 24.97
C PHE A 48 18.91 -1.18 24.45
N SER A 49 17.97 -0.58 25.18
CA SER A 49 17.55 0.80 24.98
C SER A 49 17.50 1.54 26.32
N THR A 50 18.06 2.75 26.33
CA THR A 50 17.91 3.76 27.41
C THR A 50 17.25 4.99 26.81
N ARG A 51 16.85 5.98 27.63
CA ARG A 51 16.04 7.14 27.15
C ARG A 51 16.54 7.82 25.88
N ASN A 52 17.87 7.88 25.64
CA ASN A 52 18.44 8.57 24.48
C ASN A 52 19.38 7.70 23.62
N LEU A 53 19.56 6.42 23.94
CA LEU A 53 20.49 5.54 23.22
C LEU A 53 19.89 4.16 23.00
N MET A 54 20.02 3.65 21.78
CA MET A 54 19.62 2.30 21.40
C MET A 54 20.80 1.60 20.72
N LEU A 55 21.08 0.36 21.13
CA LEU A 55 22.05 -0.46 20.44
C LEU A 55 21.43 -1.00 19.15
N VAL A 56 22.06 -0.65 18.02
CA VAL A 56 21.66 -1.08 16.68
C VAL A 56 22.78 -1.85 16.01
N ARG A 57 22.42 -2.75 15.10
CA ARG A 57 23.32 -3.36 14.13
C ARG A 57 23.06 -2.74 12.77
N LYS A 58 24.13 -2.57 11.98
CA LYS A 58 24.01 -2.18 10.58
C LYS A 58 23.57 -3.39 9.76
N ARG A 59 22.47 -3.26 9.01
CA ARG A 59 22.03 -4.24 8.01
C ARG A 59 22.30 -3.64 6.62
N PRO A 60 23.21 -4.23 5.82
CA PRO A 60 23.50 -3.74 4.48
C PRO A 60 22.26 -3.71 3.60
N PHE A 61 22.17 -2.71 2.73
CA PHE A 61 21.11 -2.61 1.73
C PHE A 61 21.10 -3.84 0.82
N ASN A 62 19.93 -4.49 0.71
CA ASN A 62 19.72 -5.57 -0.25
C ASN A 62 18.82 -5.05 -1.39
N GLU A 63 19.44 -4.75 -2.53
CA GLU A 63 18.73 -4.18 -3.68
C GLU A 63 17.60 -5.09 -4.17
N HIS A 64 17.86 -6.38 -4.32
CA HIS A 64 16.86 -7.34 -4.79
C HIS A 64 15.66 -7.39 -3.85
N ALA A 65 15.91 -7.52 -2.55
CA ALA A 65 14.85 -7.57 -1.55
C ALA A 65 14.03 -6.28 -1.51
N ARG A 66 14.68 -5.11 -1.46
CA ARG A 66 13.94 -3.83 -1.40
C ARG A 66 13.23 -3.49 -2.72
N LYS A 67 13.80 -3.90 -3.85
CA LYS A 67 13.18 -3.68 -5.17
C LYS A 67 11.86 -4.44 -5.32
N LEU A 68 11.83 -5.68 -4.82
CA LEU A 68 10.70 -6.59 -4.90
C LEU A 68 9.84 -6.61 -3.62
N GLY A 69 10.18 -5.81 -2.60
CA GLY A 69 9.48 -5.74 -1.32
C GLY A 69 9.45 -7.08 -0.56
N LEU A 70 10.58 -7.79 -0.56
CA LEU A 70 10.75 -9.11 0.08
C LEU A 70 11.38 -9.01 1.47
N ASP A 71 11.53 -7.80 2.01
CA ASP A 71 12.09 -7.55 3.33
C ASP A 71 11.20 -6.63 4.17
N TRP A 72 11.37 -6.71 5.49
CA TRP A 72 10.71 -5.82 6.44
C TRP A 72 11.67 -4.72 6.87
N PRO A 73 11.52 -3.49 6.35
CA PRO A 73 12.42 -2.40 6.66
C PRO A 73 12.22 -1.89 8.08
N ALA A 74 13.32 -1.66 8.79
CA ALA A 74 13.33 -1.16 10.16
C ALA A 74 12.81 0.27 10.24
N ASP A 75 13.14 1.13 9.27
CA ASP A 75 12.88 2.58 9.29
C ASP A 75 12.17 3.14 8.03
N ALA A 76 11.97 2.35 6.98
CA ALA A 76 11.21 2.79 5.80
C ALA A 76 9.70 2.87 6.10
N LEU A 77 8.96 3.64 5.30
CA LEU A 77 7.53 3.88 5.52
C LEU A 77 6.61 2.96 4.71
N THR A 78 7.19 2.14 3.84
CA THR A 78 6.49 1.05 3.15
C THR A 78 7.43 -0.13 2.94
N MET A 79 6.87 -1.34 2.95
CA MET A 79 7.58 -2.60 2.72
C MET A 79 7.31 -3.20 1.33
N ILE A 80 6.47 -2.55 0.52
CA ILE A 80 5.98 -3.11 -0.74
C ILE A 80 7.04 -3.07 -1.85
N GLY A 81 8.12 -2.32 -1.62
CA GLY A 81 9.24 -2.21 -2.54
C GLY A 81 9.00 -1.31 -3.75
N MET A 82 10.05 -1.13 -4.55
CA MET A 82 10.04 -0.17 -5.66
C MET A 82 9.12 -0.57 -6.81
N GLN A 83 8.99 -1.85 -7.12
CA GLN A 83 8.15 -2.29 -8.25
C GLN A 83 6.66 -2.07 -7.96
N ARG A 84 6.15 -2.48 -6.79
CA ARG A 84 4.76 -2.21 -6.39
C ARG A 84 4.48 -0.71 -6.25
N LEU A 85 5.39 0.11 -5.70
CA LEU A 85 5.20 1.57 -5.72
C LEU A 85 5.16 2.16 -7.13
N THR A 86 6.00 1.66 -8.05
CA THR A 86 6.00 2.11 -9.44
C THR A 86 4.70 1.72 -10.14
N SER A 87 4.20 0.52 -9.88
CA SER A 87 2.91 0.05 -10.39
C SER A 87 1.75 0.88 -9.85
N LEU A 88 1.71 1.10 -8.52
CA LEU A 88 0.70 1.94 -7.87
C LEU A 88 0.67 3.36 -8.46
N GLN A 89 1.84 3.98 -8.61
CA GLN A 89 1.92 5.30 -9.25
C GLN A 89 1.33 5.28 -10.67
N ARG A 90 1.66 4.27 -11.49
CA ARG A 90 1.09 4.15 -12.85
C ARG A 90 -0.42 4.02 -12.83
N CYS A 91 -0.99 3.20 -11.93
CA CYS A 91 -2.43 3.09 -11.77
C CYS A 91 -3.07 4.44 -11.46
N VAL A 92 -2.50 5.20 -10.51
CA VAL A 92 -3.01 6.53 -10.14
C VAL A 92 -2.88 7.53 -11.31
N GLU A 93 -1.74 7.56 -11.99
CA GLU A 93 -1.50 8.43 -13.15
C GLU A 93 -2.47 8.11 -14.31
N THR A 94 -2.77 6.83 -14.55
CA THR A 94 -3.72 6.39 -15.57
C THR A 94 -5.13 6.83 -15.23
N VAL A 95 -5.62 6.59 -14.01
CA VAL A 95 -7.00 7.01 -13.64
C VAL A 95 -7.18 8.53 -13.66
N LEU A 96 -6.11 9.29 -13.37
CA LEU A 96 -6.10 10.75 -13.53
C LEU A 96 -6.16 11.16 -15.01
N THR A 97 -5.37 10.51 -15.86
CA THR A 97 -5.27 10.84 -17.29
C THR A 97 -6.56 10.50 -18.03
N GLU A 98 -7.21 9.40 -17.66
CA GLU A 98 -8.45 8.92 -18.27
C GLU A 98 -9.71 9.43 -17.54
N ASP A 99 -9.55 10.26 -16.51
CA ASP A 99 -10.61 10.80 -15.64
C ASP A 99 -11.58 9.74 -15.11
N VAL A 100 -11.04 8.58 -14.69
CA VAL A 100 -11.83 7.52 -14.05
C VAL A 100 -12.31 8.03 -12.68
N PRO A 101 -13.62 8.06 -12.42
CA PRO A 101 -14.16 8.68 -11.20
C PRO A 101 -13.83 7.87 -9.96
N GLY A 102 -13.70 8.55 -8.82
CA GLY A 102 -13.59 7.94 -7.51
C GLY A 102 -12.24 8.13 -6.83
N ASP A 103 -12.25 7.88 -5.53
CA ASP A 103 -11.12 8.07 -4.62
C ASP A 103 -10.09 6.94 -4.71
N LEU A 104 -8.98 7.12 -4.01
CA LEU A 104 -7.93 6.11 -3.87
C LEU A 104 -8.05 5.48 -2.48
N VAL A 105 -8.02 4.14 -2.40
CA VAL A 105 -8.22 3.42 -1.13
C VAL A 105 -7.12 2.39 -0.93
N GLU A 106 -6.56 2.34 0.28
CA GLU A 106 -5.66 1.29 0.74
C GLU A 106 -6.25 0.60 1.98
N CYS A 107 -6.34 -0.72 1.94
CA CYS A 107 -6.75 -1.56 3.07
C CYS A 107 -5.52 -2.32 3.58
N GLY A 108 -4.97 -1.88 4.71
CA GLY A 108 -3.69 -2.31 5.25
C GLY A 108 -2.59 -1.34 4.81
N VAL A 109 -2.27 -0.38 5.67
CA VAL A 109 -1.43 0.77 5.35
C VAL A 109 -0.07 0.72 6.06
N TRP A 110 0.03 -0.02 7.17
CA TRP A 110 1.23 -0.06 8.02
C TRP A 110 1.71 1.36 8.39
N ARG A 111 2.88 1.78 7.92
CA ARG A 111 3.44 3.13 8.15
C ARG A 111 2.91 4.19 7.18
N GLY A 112 2.02 3.81 6.25
CA GLY A 112 1.30 4.70 5.33
C GLY A 112 2.04 5.06 4.05
N GLY A 113 3.20 4.47 3.76
CA GLY A 113 4.06 4.93 2.67
C GLY A 113 3.43 4.84 1.27
N ALA A 114 2.63 3.80 0.99
CA ALA A 114 1.94 3.72 -0.30
C ALA A 114 0.80 4.74 -0.41
N SER A 115 0.02 4.93 0.66
CA SER A 115 -0.95 6.03 0.72
C SER A 115 -0.32 7.43 0.61
N ILE A 116 0.87 7.65 1.19
CA ILE A 116 1.64 8.90 0.98
C ILE A 116 1.98 9.08 -0.50
N LEU A 117 2.41 8.02 -1.19
CA LEU A 117 2.66 8.08 -2.63
C LEU A 117 1.39 8.43 -3.41
N MET A 118 0.26 7.79 -3.11
CA MET A 118 -1.03 8.10 -3.75
C MET A 118 -1.38 9.59 -3.58
N ARG A 119 -1.29 10.11 -2.36
CA ARG A 119 -1.57 11.53 -2.08
C ARG A 119 -0.58 12.45 -2.82
N ALA A 120 0.70 12.09 -2.88
CA ALA A 120 1.72 12.86 -3.59
C ALA A 120 1.46 12.93 -5.10
N VAL A 121 1.03 11.83 -5.73
CA VAL A 121 0.66 11.81 -7.15
C VAL A 121 -0.50 12.77 -7.41
N LEU A 122 -1.58 12.69 -6.61
CA LEU A 122 -2.70 13.65 -6.71
C LEU A 122 -2.20 15.10 -6.60
N SER A 123 -1.32 15.39 -5.63
CA SER A 123 -0.73 16.71 -5.44
C SER A 123 0.07 17.19 -6.64
N ALA A 124 0.92 16.33 -7.20
CA ALA A 124 1.83 16.68 -8.28
C ALA A 124 1.10 16.86 -9.64
N TYR A 125 -0.10 16.28 -9.75
CA TYR A 125 -1.01 16.47 -10.89
C TYR A 125 -2.01 17.62 -10.67
N GLY A 126 -2.04 18.23 -9.47
CA GLY A 126 -3.00 19.29 -9.14
C GLY A 126 -4.44 18.80 -9.03
N ASP A 127 -4.64 17.51 -8.70
CA ASP A 127 -5.98 17.00 -8.43
C ASP A 127 -6.45 17.53 -7.07
N GLU A 128 -7.62 18.17 -7.05
CA GLU A 128 -8.29 18.73 -5.86
C GLU A 128 -9.58 17.98 -5.52
N LYS A 129 -9.92 16.92 -6.27
CA LYS A 129 -11.22 16.24 -6.18
C LYS A 129 -11.14 14.96 -5.35
N ARG A 130 -10.12 14.15 -5.60
CA ARG A 130 -9.98 12.81 -5.03
C ARG A 130 -9.38 12.88 -3.64
N SER A 131 -9.89 12.02 -2.77
CA SER A 131 -9.32 11.71 -1.46
C SER A 131 -8.49 10.43 -1.51
N VAL A 132 -7.62 10.27 -0.51
CA VAL A 132 -6.92 9.02 -0.20
C VAL A 132 -7.47 8.49 1.12
N TRP A 133 -8.03 7.28 1.10
CA TRP A 133 -8.59 6.61 2.27
C TRP A 133 -7.63 5.53 2.78
N LEU A 134 -7.30 5.64 4.06
CA LEU A 134 -6.46 4.73 4.81
C LEU A 134 -7.34 3.88 5.72
N CYS A 135 -7.65 2.67 5.29
CA CYS A 135 -8.40 1.70 6.09
C CYS A 135 -7.40 0.76 6.77
N ASP A 136 -7.31 0.82 8.09
CA ASP A 136 -6.39 0.00 8.88
C ASP A 136 -6.88 -0.13 10.32
N SER A 137 -6.50 -1.21 11.00
CA SER A 137 -6.75 -1.34 12.43
C SER A 137 -5.93 -0.34 13.24
N PHE A 138 -4.77 0.06 12.71
CA PHE A 138 -3.68 0.75 13.40
C PHE A 138 -3.14 -0.02 14.62
N GLU A 139 -3.45 -1.31 14.67
CA GLU A 139 -3.14 -2.25 15.75
C GLU A 139 -2.44 -3.53 15.23
N GLY A 140 -2.14 -3.58 13.92
CA GLY A 140 -1.51 -4.71 13.24
C GLY A 140 -2.52 -5.70 12.69
N VAL A 141 -2.09 -6.94 12.48
CA VAL A 141 -2.91 -8.01 11.88
C VAL A 141 -3.74 -8.70 12.98
N PRO A 142 -5.04 -8.98 12.77
CA PRO A 142 -5.86 -9.69 13.75
C PRO A 142 -5.41 -11.16 13.90
N PRO A 143 -5.65 -11.80 15.06
CA PRO A 143 -5.59 -13.25 15.14
C PRO A 143 -6.56 -13.88 14.13
N PRO A 144 -6.15 -14.91 13.38
CA PRO A 144 -6.98 -15.47 12.30
C PRO A 144 -8.28 -16.07 12.86
N ASP A 145 -9.42 -15.73 12.26
CA ASP A 145 -10.70 -16.35 12.56
C ASP A 145 -10.86 -17.68 11.78
N ALA A 146 -10.07 -18.67 12.18
CA ALA A 146 -10.08 -19.99 11.55
C ALA A 146 -11.43 -20.74 11.64
N ALA A 147 -12.36 -20.28 12.49
CA ALA A 147 -13.69 -20.87 12.58
C ALA A 147 -14.57 -20.50 11.37
N HIS A 148 -14.40 -19.30 10.83
CA HIS A 148 -15.11 -18.81 9.65
C HIS A 148 -14.26 -18.87 8.37
N TYR A 149 -12.93 -18.78 8.52
CA TYR A 149 -11.98 -18.73 7.42
C TYR A 149 -10.85 -19.76 7.63
N GLU A 150 -11.12 -21.03 7.32
CA GLU A 150 -10.14 -22.13 7.49
C GLU A 150 -8.83 -21.87 6.72
N ALA A 151 -8.88 -21.10 5.63
CA ALA A 151 -7.69 -20.71 4.85
C ALA A 151 -6.65 -19.94 5.67
N ASP A 152 -7.07 -19.19 6.70
CA ASP A 152 -6.18 -18.40 7.56
C ASP A 152 -5.54 -19.23 8.69
N LYS A 153 -5.92 -20.49 8.82
CA LYS A 153 -5.44 -21.36 9.89
C LYS A 153 -3.93 -21.54 9.81
N GLY A 154 -3.26 -21.25 10.93
CA GLY A 154 -1.81 -21.37 11.05
C GLY A 154 -1.05 -20.13 10.58
N ILE A 155 -1.73 -19.13 10.00
CA ILE A 155 -1.12 -17.82 9.71
C ILE A 155 -1.02 -17.03 11.02
N ASN A 156 0.20 -16.75 11.46
CA ASN A 156 0.47 -16.17 12.78
C ASN A 156 1.00 -14.72 12.71
N LEU A 157 0.60 -13.96 11.68
CA LEU A 157 1.08 -12.58 11.47
C LEU A 157 0.73 -11.63 12.62
N HIS A 158 -0.38 -11.85 13.33
CA HIS A 158 -0.72 -11.12 14.57
C HIS A 158 0.40 -11.14 15.63
N ARG A 159 1.26 -12.17 15.63
CA ARG A 159 2.41 -12.25 16.56
C ARG A 159 3.52 -11.26 16.23
N ALA A 160 3.52 -10.70 15.03
CA ALA A 160 4.44 -9.67 14.59
C ALA A 160 3.95 -8.23 14.88
N ALA A 161 2.99 -8.06 15.81
CA ALA A 161 2.48 -6.73 16.21
C ALA A 161 3.57 -5.73 16.61
N GLY A 162 4.72 -6.18 17.16
CA GLY A 162 5.85 -5.29 17.44
C GLY A 162 6.46 -4.59 16.22
N VAL A 163 6.13 -5.06 15.01
CA VAL A 163 6.54 -4.48 13.72
C VAL A 163 5.34 -3.92 12.96
N LEU A 164 4.25 -4.67 12.93
CA LEU A 164 3.08 -4.40 12.08
C LEU A 164 2.06 -3.45 12.71
N ALA A 165 2.01 -3.34 14.05
CA ALA A 165 1.12 -2.41 14.72
C ALA A 165 1.71 -0.99 14.69
N VAL A 166 1.12 -0.12 13.87
CA VAL A 166 1.49 1.29 13.75
C VAL A 166 0.26 2.13 14.01
N SER A 167 0.29 2.92 15.09
CA SER A 167 -0.84 3.77 15.48
C SER A 167 -1.18 4.81 14.40
N GLU A 168 -2.45 5.19 14.31
CA GLU A 168 -2.92 6.26 13.41
C GLU A 168 -2.13 7.56 13.60
N ALA A 169 -1.81 7.93 14.85
CA ALA A 169 -1.02 9.11 15.16
C ALA A 169 0.37 9.09 14.50
N GLN A 170 1.02 7.92 14.47
CA GLN A 170 2.31 7.76 13.80
C GLN A 170 2.16 7.86 12.28
N VAL A 171 1.09 7.31 11.70
CA VAL A 171 0.81 7.43 10.27
C VAL A 171 0.54 8.89 9.89
N ARG A 172 -0.26 9.62 10.67
CA ARG A 172 -0.47 11.07 10.50
C ARG A 172 0.84 11.85 10.54
N ALA A 173 1.69 11.61 11.54
CA ALA A 173 2.99 12.24 11.64
C ALA A 173 3.89 11.95 10.42
N ASN A 174 3.78 10.74 9.85
CA ASN A 174 4.47 10.42 8.60
C ASN A 174 3.96 11.27 7.43
N PHE A 175 2.63 11.44 7.26
CA PHE A 175 2.10 12.34 6.23
C PHE A 175 2.53 13.81 6.44
N GLU A 176 2.51 14.29 7.70
CA GLU A 176 2.96 15.64 8.05
C GLU A 176 4.43 15.86 7.67
N HIS A 177 5.29 14.86 7.88
CA HIS A 177 6.71 14.93 7.53
C HIS A 177 6.94 15.21 6.03
N TYR A 178 6.05 14.72 5.16
CA TYR A 178 6.10 14.98 3.73
C TYR A 178 5.27 16.20 3.30
N GLY A 179 4.61 16.90 4.23
CA GLY A 179 3.73 18.03 3.93
C GLY A 179 2.48 17.64 3.14
N LEU A 180 2.02 16.39 3.31
CA LEU A 180 0.92 15.80 2.54
C LEU A 180 -0.30 15.45 3.40
N LEU A 181 -0.31 15.82 4.68
CA LEU A 181 -1.51 15.67 5.52
C LEU A 181 -2.46 16.86 5.29
N ASP A 182 -3.62 16.59 4.71
CA ASP A 182 -4.72 17.54 4.57
C ASP A 182 -6.07 16.85 4.76
N ASP A 183 -7.16 17.59 4.53
CA ASP A 183 -8.52 17.08 4.65
C ASP A 183 -8.88 16.03 3.58
N ARG A 184 -8.04 15.79 2.58
CA ARG A 184 -8.22 14.74 1.57
C ARG A 184 -7.46 13.46 1.91
N VAL A 185 -6.75 13.43 3.04
CA VAL A 185 -6.23 12.21 3.65
C VAL A 185 -7.20 11.78 4.76
N ARG A 186 -7.98 10.73 4.47
CA ARG A 186 -9.07 10.26 5.34
C ARG A 186 -8.67 8.93 5.97
N PHE A 187 -8.89 8.80 7.27
CA PHE A 187 -8.53 7.60 8.04
C PHE A 187 -9.80 6.87 8.45
N VAL A 188 -9.80 5.55 8.32
CA VAL A 188 -10.87 4.64 8.75
C VAL A 188 -10.27 3.65 9.75
N PRO A 189 -10.18 4.02 11.05
CA PRO A 189 -9.58 3.19 12.07
C PRO A 189 -10.51 2.05 12.49
N GLY A 190 -9.99 0.83 12.45
CA GLY A 190 -10.65 -0.37 12.95
C GLY A 190 -10.49 -1.58 12.02
N TRP A 191 -11.04 -2.72 12.44
CA TRP A 191 -11.01 -3.94 11.63
C TRP A 191 -11.91 -3.80 10.41
N PHE A 192 -11.56 -4.47 9.31
CA PHE A 192 -12.27 -4.31 8.04
C PHE A 192 -13.74 -4.73 8.13
N LYS A 193 -14.04 -5.87 8.78
CA LYS A 193 -15.40 -6.32 9.09
C LYS A 193 -16.28 -5.29 9.80
N ASP A 194 -15.67 -4.42 10.60
CA ASP A 194 -16.38 -3.45 11.43
C ASP A 194 -16.53 -2.08 10.75
N THR A 195 -15.73 -1.82 9.71
CA THR A 195 -15.54 -0.45 9.20
C THR A 195 -15.79 -0.27 7.71
N LEU A 196 -15.43 -1.23 6.86
CA LEU A 196 -15.44 -1.01 5.41
C LEU A 196 -16.84 -0.88 4.81
N GLN A 197 -17.80 -1.63 5.36
CA GLN A 197 -19.19 -1.60 4.87
C GLN A 197 -19.81 -0.20 5.01
N ASP A 198 -19.58 0.45 6.14
CA ASP A 198 -20.17 1.75 6.47
C ASP A 198 -19.21 2.93 6.19
N ALA A 199 -18.01 2.66 5.67
CA ALA A 199 -17.06 3.70 5.29
C ALA A 199 -17.71 4.65 4.26
N PRO A 200 -17.64 5.98 4.45
CA PRO A 200 -18.30 6.97 3.61
C PRO A 200 -17.52 7.21 2.30
N ILE A 201 -17.24 6.12 1.58
CA ILE A 201 -16.53 6.08 0.30
C ILE A 201 -17.56 5.75 -0.78
N GLU A 202 -17.88 6.71 -1.64
CA GLU A 202 -18.96 6.55 -2.62
C GLU A 202 -18.49 5.86 -3.92
N SER A 203 -17.30 6.23 -4.42
CA SER A 203 -16.72 5.68 -5.64
C SER A 203 -15.20 5.59 -5.51
N ILE A 204 -14.61 4.57 -6.13
CA ILE A 204 -13.18 4.26 -6.02
C ILE A 204 -12.60 4.15 -7.44
N SER A 205 -11.46 4.79 -7.69
CA SER A 205 -10.71 4.63 -8.94
C SER A 205 -9.50 3.71 -8.79
N VAL A 206 -8.90 3.63 -7.59
CA VAL A 206 -7.84 2.67 -7.25
C VAL A 206 -8.16 2.04 -5.90
N LEU A 207 -8.34 0.72 -5.87
CA LEU A 207 -8.51 -0.09 -4.67
C LEU A 207 -7.27 -0.95 -4.48
N ARG A 208 -6.49 -0.70 -3.43
CA ARG A 208 -5.31 -1.51 -3.05
C ARG A 208 -5.61 -2.31 -1.78
N LEU A 209 -5.49 -3.63 -1.87
CA LEU A 209 -5.70 -4.56 -0.76
C LEU A 209 -4.36 -5.19 -0.35
N ASP A 210 -3.99 -5.00 0.91
CA ASP A 210 -2.71 -5.39 1.52
C ASP A 210 -2.95 -5.80 2.99
N GLY A 211 -3.95 -6.67 3.17
CA GLY A 211 -4.44 -7.10 4.47
C GLY A 211 -4.01 -8.52 4.86
N ASP A 212 -3.13 -9.14 4.08
CA ASP A 212 -2.56 -10.49 4.21
C ASP A 212 -3.54 -11.67 4.16
N LEU A 213 -4.54 -11.65 5.05
CA LEU A 213 -5.41 -12.78 5.35
C LEU A 213 -6.51 -12.97 4.30
N TYR A 214 -7.04 -14.19 4.21
CA TYR A 214 -8.29 -14.47 3.52
C TYR A 214 -9.39 -13.55 4.07
N GLU A 215 -9.57 -13.52 5.39
CA GLU A 215 -10.61 -12.72 6.05
C GLU A 215 -10.53 -11.24 5.66
N SER A 216 -9.32 -10.67 5.68
CA SER A 216 -9.10 -9.27 5.34
C SER A 216 -9.40 -9.00 3.87
N THR A 217 -8.94 -9.90 3.00
CA THR A 217 -9.08 -9.75 1.54
C THR A 217 -10.53 -9.87 1.10
N ILE A 218 -11.25 -10.89 1.59
CA ILE A 218 -12.66 -11.10 1.21
C ILE A 218 -13.55 -9.99 1.74
N GLN A 219 -13.35 -9.54 2.99
CA GLN A 219 -14.12 -8.44 3.58
C GLN A 219 -13.93 -7.14 2.80
N ALA A 220 -12.70 -6.85 2.36
CA ALA A 220 -12.44 -5.65 1.58
C ALA A 220 -12.99 -5.72 0.16
N LEU A 221 -12.88 -6.88 -0.52
CA LEU A 221 -13.49 -7.09 -1.82
C LEU A 221 -15.01 -6.96 -1.76
N ASP A 222 -15.67 -7.62 -0.80
CA ASP A 222 -17.12 -7.57 -0.62
C ASP A 222 -17.63 -6.14 -0.38
N ALA A 223 -16.97 -5.38 0.49
CA ALA A 223 -17.41 -4.04 0.87
C ALA A 223 -17.10 -2.97 -0.19
N LEU A 224 -15.94 -3.05 -0.86
CA LEU A 224 -15.37 -1.94 -1.65
C LEU A 224 -15.32 -2.19 -3.16
N TYR A 225 -15.13 -3.43 -3.62
CA TYR A 225 -15.06 -3.71 -5.06
C TYR A 225 -16.34 -3.34 -5.84
N PRO A 226 -17.57 -3.44 -5.27
CA PRO A 226 -18.77 -2.92 -5.91
C PRO A 226 -18.69 -1.42 -6.22
N ARG A 227 -17.94 -0.65 -5.41
CA ARG A 227 -17.75 0.80 -5.54
C ARG A 227 -16.58 1.19 -6.45
N LEU A 228 -15.77 0.23 -6.89
CA LEU A 228 -14.71 0.44 -7.88
C LEU A 228 -15.33 0.82 -9.23
N SER A 229 -14.94 1.94 -9.79
CA SER A 229 -15.41 2.42 -11.09
C SER A 229 -14.91 1.53 -12.23
N SER A 230 -15.69 1.47 -13.30
CA SER A 230 -15.22 0.94 -14.59
C SER A 230 -14.00 1.74 -15.05
N GLY A 231 -12.98 1.04 -15.55
CA GLY A 231 -11.67 1.60 -15.85
C GLY A 231 -10.75 1.78 -14.63
N GLY A 232 -11.23 1.54 -13.41
CA GLY A 232 -10.44 1.59 -12.17
C GLY A 232 -9.58 0.35 -11.95
N TYR A 233 -8.65 0.42 -11.00
CA TYR A 233 -7.71 -0.66 -10.69
C TYR A 233 -8.02 -1.31 -9.35
N CYS A 234 -8.02 -2.65 -9.33
CA CYS A 234 -7.94 -3.42 -8.10
C CYS A 234 -6.55 -4.06 -8.01
N ILE A 235 -5.84 -3.79 -6.92
CA ILE A 235 -4.47 -4.24 -6.67
C ILE A 235 -4.50 -5.18 -5.46
N ILE A 236 -3.91 -6.36 -5.59
CA ILE A 236 -3.79 -7.35 -4.50
C ILE A 236 -2.31 -7.54 -4.22
N ASP A 237 -1.86 -7.13 -3.03
CA ASP A 237 -0.45 -7.12 -2.70
C ASP A 237 0.11 -8.52 -2.44
N ASP A 238 -0.63 -9.34 -1.69
CA ASP A 238 -0.13 -10.62 -1.17
C ASP A 238 -0.45 -11.83 -2.05
N TYR A 239 -0.92 -11.61 -3.28
CA TYR A 239 -1.52 -12.65 -4.13
C TYR A 239 -0.60 -13.85 -4.40
N ARG A 240 0.73 -13.65 -4.47
CA ARG A 240 1.70 -14.76 -4.59
C ARG A 240 2.49 -15.06 -3.33
N ALA A 241 2.38 -14.23 -2.30
CA ALA A 241 3.01 -14.45 -1.01
C ALA A 241 2.16 -15.34 -0.08
N ILE A 242 0.83 -15.20 -0.13
CA ILE A 242 -0.09 -15.84 0.82
C ILE A 242 -1.20 -16.59 0.07
N ASP A 243 -1.23 -17.91 0.22
CA ASP A 243 -2.23 -18.79 -0.41
C ASP A 243 -3.67 -18.41 -0.02
N ALA A 244 -3.88 -18.03 1.25
CA ALA A 244 -5.17 -17.61 1.77
C ALA A 244 -5.71 -16.34 1.08
N CYS A 245 -4.86 -15.32 0.88
CA CYS A 245 -5.21 -14.12 0.10
C CYS A 245 -5.61 -14.48 -1.34
N ARG A 246 -4.78 -15.30 -2.02
CA ARG A 246 -5.10 -15.78 -3.37
C ARG A 246 -6.42 -16.53 -3.45
N GLN A 247 -6.72 -17.35 -2.44
CA GLN A 247 -7.98 -18.07 -2.36
C GLN A 247 -9.17 -17.11 -2.22
N ALA A 248 -9.09 -16.10 -1.35
CA ALA A 248 -10.16 -15.09 -1.22
C ALA A 248 -10.42 -14.37 -2.55
N VAL A 249 -9.36 -14.00 -3.28
CA VAL A 249 -9.49 -13.39 -4.61
C VAL A 249 -10.18 -14.34 -5.59
N ALA A 250 -9.80 -15.62 -5.61
CA ALA A 250 -10.41 -16.61 -6.50
C ALA A 250 -11.90 -16.84 -6.18
N ASP A 251 -12.24 -16.95 -4.90
CA ASP A 251 -13.61 -17.15 -4.41
C ASP A 251 -14.48 -15.95 -4.78
N TYR A 252 -14.03 -14.73 -4.48
CA TYR A 252 -14.76 -13.50 -4.83
C TYR A 252 -14.99 -13.39 -6.34
N ARG A 253 -13.93 -13.56 -7.14
CA ARG A 253 -14.03 -13.43 -8.59
C ARG A 253 -14.96 -14.48 -9.21
N THR A 254 -14.96 -15.70 -8.67
CA THR A 254 -15.87 -16.76 -9.09
C THR A 254 -17.32 -16.42 -8.73
N ALA A 255 -17.57 -16.00 -7.48
CA ALA A 255 -18.90 -15.66 -6.99
C ALA A 255 -19.53 -14.47 -7.76
N HIS A 256 -18.70 -13.50 -8.15
CA HIS A 256 -19.15 -12.27 -8.81
C HIS A 256 -18.91 -12.24 -10.33
N GLY A 257 -18.43 -13.34 -10.93
CA GLY A 257 -18.18 -13.42 -12.37
C GLY A 257 -17.14 -12.43 -12.89
N VAL A 258 -16.12 -12.09 -12.08
CA VAL A 258 -15.06 -11.16 -12.47
C VAL A 258 -14.03 -11.89 -13.34
N THR A 259 -14.01 -11.56 -14.63
CA THR A 259 -13.15 -12.20 -15.64
C THR A 259 -11.99 -11.32 -16.12
N ALA A 260 -11.82 -10.11 -15.56
CA ALA A 260 -10.74 -9.20 -15.93
C ALA A 260 -9.36 -9.87 -15.79
N GLU A 261 -8.46 -9.67 -16.74
CA GLU A 261 -7.13 -10.28 -16.74
C GLU A 261 -6.33 -9.86 -15.49
N ILE A 262 -5.71 -10.84 -14.83
CA ILE A 262 -4.81 -10.58 -13.69
C ILE A 262 -3.40 -10.35 -14.24
N GLU A 263 -2.90 -9.15 -14.06
CA GLU A 263 -1.56 -8.72 -14.44
C GLU A 263 -0.59 -8.85 -13.27
N GLU A 264 0.57 -9.45 -13.51
CA GLU A 264 1.63 -9.60 -12.52
C GLU A 264 2.46 -8.31 -12.36
N ILE A 265 2.87 -7.99 -11.14
CA ILE A 265 3.70 -6.81 -10.86
C ILE A 265 5.18 -7.19 -10.66
N ASP A 266 5.48 -8.07 -9.71
CA ASP A 266 6.85 -8.29 -9.20
C ASP A 266 7.14 -9.71 -8.66
N GLY A 267 6.31 -10.68 -9.04
CA GLY A 267 6.33 -12.03 -8.49
C GLY A 267 5.59 -12.20 -7.15
N THR A 268 5.11 -11.10 -6.54
CA THR A 268 4.30 -11.10 -5.31
C THR A 268 2.90 -10.54 -5.59
N GLY A 269 2.83 -9.25 -5.93
CA GLY A 269 1.58 -8.54 -6.14
C GLY A 269 1.02 -8.70 -7.55
N VAL A 270 -0.28 -8.54 -7.66
CA VAL A 270 -1.00 -8.52 -8.94
C VAL A 270 -2.01 -7.37 -8.97
N LEU A 271 -2.51 -7.05 -10.16
CA LEU A 271 -3.61 -6.11 -10.34
C LEU A 271 -4.52 -6.55 -11.47
N TRP A 272 -5.71 -5.96 -11.54
CA TRP A 272 -6.52 -5.98 -12.75
C TRP A 272 -7.27 -4.65 -12.91
N ARG A 273 -7.61 -4.34 -14.15
CA ARG A 273 -8.46 -3.21 -14.50
C ARG A 273 -9.92 -3.65 -14.59
N LYS A 274 -10.82 -2.97 -13.87
CA LYS A 274 -12.26 -3.25 -13.94
C LYS A 274 -12.80 -2.83 -15.32
N PRO A 275 -13.49 -3.72 -16.05
CA PRO A 275 -13.99 -3.44 -17.40
C PRO A 275 -15.11 -2.40 -17.41
#